data_AF-A0A7H8PS67-F1
#
_entry.id   AF-A0A7H8PS67-F1
#
_cell.length_a   1.000
_cell.length_b   1.000
_cell.length_c   1.000
_cell.angle_alpha   90.00
_cell.angle_beta   90.00
_cell.angle_gamma   90.00
#
_symmetry.space_group_name_H-M   'P 1'
#
loop_
_entity.id
_entity.type
_entity.pdbx_description
1 polymer ?
#
loop_
_entity_poly.entity_id
_entity_poly.type
_entity_poly.pdbx_seq_one_letter_code
_entity_poly.pdbx_strand_id
1 'polypeptide(L)'
;MKHTLILLFSTVLSMTITAQEADAYKKVTTSFTEHFNQQDAAAIFELYTPETQNDITKEGVAAFVKGCYSQFGKLTQTEFQNTSGKVHTYTATFEKASLSMELLLDDQDKIISIQFDQL
;
A
#
# COMPACT_ATOMS: atom_id res chain seq x y z
N MET A 1 -34.88 30.55 41.46
CA MET A 1 -34.31 30.79 40.12
C MET A 1 -33.63 29.49 39.71
N LYS A 2 -34.12 28.80 38.68
CA LYS A 2 -33.72 27.43 38.34
C LYS A 2 -32.62 27.51 37.27
N HIS A 3 -31.40 27.09 37.60
CA HIS A 3 -30.26 27.10 36.69
C HIS A 3 -30.40 25.91 35.72
N THR A 4 -30.63 26.18 34.44
CA THR A 4 -30.64 25.14 33.40
C THR A 4 -29.20 24.85 33.01
N LEU A 5 -28.66 23.72 33.46
CA LEU A 5 -27.36 23.22 33.03
C LEU A 5 -27.54 22.56 31.65
N ILE A 6 -27.11 23.25 30.59
CA ILE A 6 -27.09 22.68 29.23
C ILE A 6 -25.83 21.83 29.12
N LEU A 7 -26.01 20.51 29.07
CA LEU A 7 -24.94 19.55 28.80
C LEU A 7 -24.71 19.53 27.27
N LEU A 8 -23.64 20.17 26.81
CA LEU A 8 -23.23 20.16 25.40
C LEU A 8 -22.51 18.84 25.11
N PHE A 9 -23.25 17.82 24.66
CA PHE A 9 -22.66 16.55 24.21
C PHE A 9 -22.20 16.73 22.75
N SER A 10 -21.00 17.30 22.57
CA SER A 10 -20.35 17.37 21.26
C SER A 10 -19.89 15.98 20.84
N THR A 11 -20.67 15.30 20.01
CA THR A 11 -20.28 14.06 19.34
C THR A 11 -19.17 14.36 18.33
N VAL A 12 -17.92 14.24 18.78
CA VAL A 12 -16.75 14.20 17.89
C VAL A 12 -16.58 12.75 17.43
N LEU A 13 -17.42 12.32 16.48
CA LEU A 13 -17.34 10.97 15.88
C LEU A 13 -17.17 11.11 14.37
N SER A 14 -15.98 11.55 13.91
CA SER A 14 -15.62 11.53 12.49
C SER A 14 -14.10 11.67 12.26
N MET A 15 -13.24 10.86 12.92
CA MET A 15 -11.79 10.85 12.60
C MET A 15 -11.11 9.47 12.65
N THR A 16 -11.84 8.37 12.83
CA THR A 16 -11.20 7.04 12.97
C THR A 16 -10.88 6.36 11.64
N ILE A 17 -11.41 6.84 10.51
CA ILE A 17 -11.30 6.16 9.22
C ILE A 17 -9.89 6.33 8.61
N THR A 18 -9.17 7.41 8.91
CA THR A 18 -7.89 7.73 8.24
C THR A 18 -6.67 7.04 8.88
N ALA A 19 -6.71 6.74 10.17
CA ALA A 19 -5.57 6.13 10.88
C ALA A 19 -5.44 4.64 10.55
N GLN A 20 -6.55 3.91 10.54
CA GLN A 20 -6.56 2.47 10.23
C GLN A 20 -6.15 2.20 8.78
N GLU A 21 -6.62 3.02 7.84
CA GLU A 21 -6.21 2.91 6.44
C GLU A 21 -4.71 3.17 6.29
N ALA A 22 -4.19 4.25 6.87
CA ALA A 22 -2.75 4.55 6.81
C ALA A 22 -1.89 3.40 7.39
N ASP A 23 -2.33 2.78 8.48
CA ASP A 23 -1.65 1.63 9.09
C ASP A 23 -1.66 0.38 8.18
N ALA A 24 -2.79 0.09 7.53
CA ALA A 24 -2.93 -1.01 6.57
C ALA A 24 -1.96 -0.83 5.40
N TYR A 25 -1.96 0.35 4.79
CA TYR A 25 -1.07 0.67 3.67
C TYR A 25 0.41 0.63 4.06
N LYS A 26 0.76 1.12 5.24
CA LYS A 26 2.14 1.04 5.76
C LYS A 26 2.57 -0.42 5.99
N LYS A 27 1.69 -1.25 6.54
CA LYS A 27 1.95 -2.67 6.76
C LYS A 27 2.20 -3.39 5.43
N VAL A 28 1.32 -3.19 4.44
CA VAL A 28 1.45 -3.84 3.12
C VAL A 28 2.70 -3.38 2.38
N THR A 29 3.01 -2.08 2.37
CA THR A 29 4.24 -1.57 1.72
C THR A 29 5.51 -2.09 2.39
N THR A 30 5.49 -2.26 3.72
CA THR A 30 6.60 -2.90 4.47
C THR A 30 6.78 -4.36 4.06
N SER A 31 5.71 -5.16 4.08
CA SER A 31 5.75 -6.58 3.68
C SER A 31 6.15 -6.74 2.21
N PHE A 32 5.59 -5.92 1.32
CA PHE A 32 5.97 -5.93 -0.09
C PHE A 32 7.47 -5.65 -0.27
N THR A 33 8.00 -4.63 0.41
CA THR A 33 9.44 -4.28 0.34
C THR A 33 10.33 -5.42 0.83
N GLU A 34 9.97 -6.05 1.94
CA GLU A 34 10.69 -7.19 2.48
C GLU A 34 10.74 -8.37 1.49
N HIS A 35 9.58 -8.80 1.01
CA HIS A 35 9.49 -9.91 0.07
C HIS A 35 10.12 -9.58 -1.29
N PHE A 36 10.00 -8.34 -1.76
CA PHE A 36 10.63 -7.89 -3.00
C PHE A 36 12.15 -7.99 -2.92
N ASN A 37 12.74 -7.53 -1.82
CA ASN A 37 14.19 -7.59 -1.60
C ASN A 37 14.71 -9.01 -1.39
N GLN A 38 13.86 -9.92 -0.92
CA GLN A 38 14.14 -11.36 -0.86
C GLN A 38 13.88 -12.08 -2.20
N GLN A 39 13.32 -11.37 -3.20
CA GLN A 39 12.81 -11.92 -4.46
C GLN A 39 11.79 -13.07 -4.24
N ASP A 40 11.05 -13.01 -3.13
CA ASP A 40 10.01 -13.99 -2.79
C ASP A 40 8.69 -13.64 -3.50
N ALA A 41 8.63 -14.00 -4.78
CA ALA A 41 7.47 -13.77 -5.61
C ALA A 41 6.23 -14.54 -5.13
N ALA A 42 6.40 -15.67 -4.43
CA ALA A 42 5.29 -16.43 -3.88
C ALA A 42 4.63 -15.64 -2.74
N ALA A 43 5.42 -15.11 -1.81
CA ALA A 43 4.90 -14.27 -0.74
C ALA A 43 4.23 -12.99 -1.28
N ILE A 44 4.80 -12.36 -2.32
CA ILE A 44 4.17 -11.20 -2.99
C ILE A 44 2.84 -11.60 -3.64
N PHE A 45 2.77 -12.75 -4.31
CA PHE A 45 1.51 -13.24 -4.89
C PHE A 45 0.43 -13.38 -3.82
N GLU A 46 0.77 -13.84 -2.61
CA GLU A 46 -0.17 -13.96 -1.48
C GLU A 46 -0.62 -12.60 -0.89
N LEU A 47 0.03 -11.49 -1.24
CA LEU A 47 -0.44 -10.15 -0.83
C LEU A 47 -1.63 -9.68 -1.65
N TYR A 48 -1.86 -10.24 -2.84
CA TYR A 48 -2.99 -9.86 -3.69
C TYR A 48 -4.32 -10.41 -3.19
N THR A 49 -5.42 -9.77 -3.62
CA THR A 49 -6.76 -10.31 -3.40
C THR A 49 -6.95 -11.65 -4.14
N PRO A 50 -7.83 -12.56 -3.68
CA PRO A 50 -8.14 -13.79 -4.41
C PRO A 50 -8.65 -13.53 -5.83
N GLU A 51 -9.37 -12.43 -6.06
CA GLU A 51 -9.84 -12.03 -7.40
C GLU A 51 -8.64 -11.69 -8.29
N THR A 52 -7.75 -10.80 -7.84
CA THR A 52 -6.54 -10.45 -8.58
C THR A 52 -5.64 -11.66 -8.82
N GLN A 53 -5.52 -12.58 -7.85
CA GLN A 53 -4.77 -13.83 -8.01
C GLN A 53 -5.33 -14.76 -9.10
N ASN A 54 -6.62 -14.66 -9.43
CA ASN A 54 -7.20 -15.42 -10.55
C ASN A 54 -6.92 -14.76 -11.91
N ASP A 55 -6.69 -13.44 -11.92
CA ASP A 55 -6.44 -12.66 -13.13
C ASP A 55 -4.94 -12.59 -13.50
N ILE A 56 -4.05 -12.77 -12.52
CA ILE A 56 -2.60 -12.79 -12.70
C ILE A 56 -2.02 -14.18 -12.45
N THR A 57 -0.78 -14.41 -12.89
CA THR A 57 -0.08 -15.69 -12.66
C THR A 57 1.06 -15.51 -11.66
N LYS A 58 1.39 -16.57 -10.92
CA LYS A 58 2.57 -16.61 -10.05
C LYS A 58 3.85 -16.34 -10.84
N GLU A 59 3.93 -16.88 -12.06
CA GLU A 59 5.01 -16.65 -13.00
C GLU A 59 5.09 -15.19 -13.44
N GLY A 60 3.95 -14.53 -13.68
CA GLY A 60 3.87 -13.10 -13.98
C GLY A 60 4.41 -12.24 -12.84
N VAL A 61 4.03 -12.53 -11.59
CA VAL A 61 4.57 -11.85 -10.41
C VAL A 61 6.08 -12.09 -10.28
N ALA A 62 6.54 -13.32 -10.49
CA ALA A 62 7.97 -13.63 -10.45
C ALA A 62 8.77 -12.89 -11.53
N ALA A 63 8.23 -12.80 -12.75
CA ALA A 63 8.85 -12.05 -13.85
C ALA A 63 8.92 -10.56 -13.52
N PHE A 64 7.85 -9.99 -12.96
CA PHE A 64 7.79 -8.60 -12.50
C PHE A 64 8.85 -8.31 -11.42
N VAL A 65 8.85 -9.08 -10.33
CA VAL A 65 9.78 -8.90 -9.20
C VAL A 65 11.23 -9.01 -9.68
N LYS A 66 11.54 -10.05 -10.45
CA LYS A 66 12.90 -10.26 -10.99
C LYS A 66 13.30 -9.15 -11.98
N GLY A 67 12.38 -8.72 -12.84
CA GLY A 67 12.60 -7.64 -13.79
C GLY A 67 12.96 -6.34 -13.07
N CYS A 68 12.10 -5.90 -12.15
CA CYS A 68 12.34 -4.70 -11.33
C CYS A 68 13.63 -4.81 -10.51
N TYR A 69 13.87 -5.93 -9.83
CA TYR A 69 15.09 -6.11 -9.03
C TYR A 69 16.35 -6.07 -9.89
N SER A 70 16.34 -6.70 -11.08
CA SER A 70 17.48 -6.68 -11.98
C SER A 70 17.80 -5.28 -12.50
N GLN A 71 16.76 -4.51 -12.84
CA GLN A 71 16.87 -3.19 -13.43
C GLN A 71 17.22 -2.13 -12.39
N PHE A 72 16.54 -2.12 -11.25
CA PHE A 72 16.59 -1.03 -10.28
C PHE A 72 17.31 -1.40 -8.98
N GLY A 73 17.55 -2.69 -8.72
CA GLY A 73 18.15 -3.17 -7.48
C GLY A 73 17.12 -3.31 -6.35
N LYS A 74 17.60 -3.31 -5.11
CA LYS A 74 16.74 -3.39 -3.92
C LYS A 74 15.87 -2.14 -3.78
N LEU A 75 14.65 -2.32 -3.27
CA LEU A 75 13.78 -1.25 -2.82
C LEU A 75 14.23 -0.84 -1.40
N THR A 76 14.77 0.36 -1.25
CA THR A 76 15.38 0.83 0.01
C THR A 76 14.44 1.71 0.82
N GLN A 77 13.49 2.38 0.17
CA GLN A 77 12.56 3.28 0.83
C GLN A 77 11.26 3.44 0.05
N THR A 78 10.14 3.61 0.77
CA THR A 78 8.84 3.99 0.23
C THR A 78 8.30 5.20 1.01
N GLU A 79 8.14 6.33 0.34
CA GLU A 79 7.67 7.59 0.96
C GLU A 79 6.30 7.98 0.40
N PHE A 80 5.29 8.06 1.27
CA PHE A 80 3.94 8.46 0.88
C PHE A 80 3.94 9.88 0.27
N GLN A 81 3.23 10.05 -0.85
CA GLN A 81 3.09 11.32 -1.54
C GLN A 81 1.67 11.89 -1.37
N ASN A 82 0.67 11.15 -1.85
CA ASN A 82 -0.73 11.58 -1.78
C ASN A 82 -1.67 10.38 -1.97
N THR A 83 -2.97 10.66 -1.81
CA THR A 83 -4.05 9.72 -2.11
C THR A 83 -4.99 10.35 -3.13
N SER A 84 -5.31 9.61 -4.19
CA SER A 84 -6.34 9.96 -5.18
C SER A 84 -7.45 8.92 -5.17
N GLY A 85 -8.60 9.27 -4.60
CA GLY A 85 -9.67 8.29 -4.34
C GLY A 85 -9.22 7.26 -3.29
N LYS A 86 -9.15 5.98 -3.67
CA LYS A 86 -8.60 4.90 -2.84
C LYS A 86 -7.15 4.54 -3.18
N VAL A 87 -6.55 5.18 -4.19
CA VAL A 87 -5.18 4.86 -4.63
C VAL A 87 -4.19 5.70 -3.84
N HIS A 88 -3.24 5.04 -3.17
CA HIS A 88 -2.14 5.70 -2.47
C HIS A 88 -0.90 5.69 -3.35
N THR A 89 -0.33 6.87 -3.56
CA THR A 89 0.89 7.05 -4.35
C THR A 89 2.08 7.28 -3.43
N TYR A 90 3.19 6.60 -3.72
CA TYR A 90 4.46 6.68 -3.01
C TYR A 90 5.59 6.99 -3.98
N THR A 91 6.64 7.64 -3.47
CA THR A 91 7.95 7.60 -4.08
C THR A 91 8.65 6.34 -3.59
N ALA A 92 8.91 5.39 -4.49
CA ALA A 92 9.66 4.17 -4.23
C ALA A 92 11.11 4.34 -4.69
N THR A 93 12.03 4.41 -3.73
CA THR A 93 13.45 4.57 -4.00
C THR A 93 14.13 3.21 -4.01
N PHE A 94 14.68 2.85 -5.16
CA PHE A 94 15.52 1.68 -5.37
C PHE A 94 17.00 2.08 -5.37
N GLU A 95 17.90 1.11 -5.33
CA GLU A 95 19.36 1.34 -5.36
C GLU A 95 19.83 2.12 -6.61
N LYS A 96 19.13 2.00 -7.75
CA LYS A 96 19.54 2.58 -9.04
C LYS A 96 18.56 3.61 -9.61
N ALA A 97 17.37 3.76 -9.04
CA ALA A 97 16.33 4.66 -9.54
C ALA A 97 15.28 4.97 -8.47
N SER A 98 14.50 6.02 -8.67
CA SER A 98 13.26 6.26 -7.92
C SER A 98 12.09 6.24 -8.90
N LEU A 99 11.01 5.59 -8.49
CA LEU A 99 9.79 5.41 -9.28
C LEU A 99 8.57 5.90 -8.48
N SER A 100 7.53 6.34 -9.18
CA SER A 100 6.20 6.46 -8.58
C SER A 100 5.63 5.06 -8.37
N MET A 101 5.09 4.78 -7.19
CA MET A 101 4.40 3.54 -6.88
C MET A 101 2.95 3.83 -6.52
N GLU A 102 2.02 3.35 -7.33
CA GLU A 102 0.59 3.41 -7.03
C GLU A 102 0.14 2.10 -6.42
N LEU A 103 -0.52 2.18 -5.26
CA LEU A 103 -1.02 1.03 -4.50
C LEU A 103 -2.50 1.21 -4.20
N LEU A 104 -3.28 0.17 -4.48
CA LEU A 104 -4.69 0.08 -4.11
C LEU A 104 -4.91 -1.19 -3.31
N LEU A 105 -5.47 -1.03 -2.11
CA LEU A 105 -5.88 -2.12 -1.24
C LEU A 105 -7.40 -2.32 -1.25
N ASP A 106 -7.83 -3.54 -0.97
CA ASP A 106 -9.20 -3.84 -0.56
C ASP A 106 -9.42 -3.53 0.94
N ASP A 107 -10.64 -3.75 1.41
CA ASP A 107 -11.01 -3.50 2.80
C ASP A 107 -10.48 -4.60 3.77
N GLN A 108 -9.62 -5.51 3.29
CA GLN A 108 -8.96 -6.59 4.06
C GLN A 108 -7.42 -6.50 4.00
N ASP A 109 -6.88 -5.33 3.65
CA ASP A 109 -5.45 -5.05 3.51
C ASP A 109 -4.76 -5.91 2.42
N LYS A 110 -5.49 -6.36 1.39
CA LYS A 110 -4.94 -7.09 0.26
C LYS A 110 -4.80 -6.20 -0.96
N ILE A 111 -3.77 -6.46 -1.76
CA ILE A 111 -3.45 -5.68 -2.96
C ILE A 111 -4.47 -6.00 -4.05
N ILE A 112 -5.22 -4.98 -4.48
CA ILE A 112 -6.00 -5.03 -5.73
C ILE A 112 -5.06 -4.75 -6.91
N SER A 113 -4.25 -3.69 -6.81
CA SER A 113 -3.27 -3.32 -7.82
C SER A 113 -2.03 -2.66 -7.21
N ILE A 114 -0.88 -2.92 -7.84
CA ILE A 114 0.38 -2.20 -7.59
C ILE A 114 1.05 -1.93 -8.94
N GLN A 115 1.46 -0.69 -9.17
CA GLN A 115 2.11 -0.26 -10.40
C GLN A 115 3.31 0.64 -10.09
N PHE A 116 4.34 0.55 -10.93
CA PHE A 116 5.47 1.47 -10.89
C PHE A 116 5.58 2.25 -12.20
N ASP A 117 5.72 3.57 -12.10
CA ASP A 117 5.91 4.49 -13.21
C ASP A 117 7.15 5.37 -13.01
N GLN A 118 7.67 5.93 -14.10
CA GLN A 118 8.74 6.92 -14.01
C GLN A 118 8.20 8.22 -13.37
N LEU A 119 8.99 8.81 -12.49
CA LEU A 119 8.73 10.14 -11.91
C LEU A 119 8.88 11.26 -12.94
#